data_AF-A0A7G3GAJ9-F1
#
_entry.id   AF-A0A7G3GAJ9-F1
#
_cell.length_a   1.000
_cell.length_b   1.000
_cell.length_c   1.000
_cell.angle_alpha   90.00
_cell.angle_beta   90.00
_cell.angle_gamma   90.00
#
_symmetry.space_group_name_H-M   'P 1'
#
loop_
_entity.id
_entity.type
_entity.pdbx_description
1 polymer ?
#
loop_
_entity_poly.entity_id
_entity_poly.type
_entity_poly.pdbx_seq_one_letter_code
_entity_poly.pdbx_strand_id
1 'polypeptide(L)'
;MNITDLLSITGSVLFALSGGTAIIFALFKWLGGVWAARILETERLTGAREQELLVRRRNVYTKLSISLRVFLSAATRNNTDDQKRFLEAYDEAALWAPDDVMNPIGHLLDLIKANSAARGSVSENELQIAYSSSITAMRKDCGFPDSKFNYRFVSF
;
A
#
# COMPACT_ATOMS: atom_id res chain seq x y z
N MET A 1 -63.14 25.92 -38.77
CA MET A 1 -61.80 25.90 -38.15
C MET A 1 -60.79 26.08 -39.27
N ASN A 2 -60.01 27.16 -39.27
CA ASN A 2 -59.08 27.41 -40.36
C ASN A 2 -57.88 26.45 -40.26
N ILE A 3 -57.35 26.03 -41.41
CA ILE A 3 -56.14 25.20 -41.50
C ILE A 3 -54.95 25.88 -40.79
N THR A 4 -54.93 27.21 -40.77
CA THR A 4 -53.94 28.02 -40.06
C THR A 4 -54.00 27.85 -38.53
N ASP A 5 -55.19 27.69 -37.95
CA ASP A 5 -55.37 27.52 -36.51
C ASP A 5 -54.95 26.11 -36.07
N LEU A 6 -55.26 25.10 -36.90
CA LEU A 6 -54.83 23.71 -36.68
C LEU A 6 -53.29 23.58 -36.74
N LEU A 7 -52.65 24.23 -37.71
CA LEU A 7 -51.19 24.26 -37.83
C LEU A 7 -50.51 25.00 -36.66
N SER A 8 -51.09 26.10 -36.19
CA SER A 8 -50.60 26.85 -35.04
C SER A 8 -50.62 26.01 -33.76
N ILE A 9 -51.75 25.36 -33.46
CA ILE A 9 -51.90 24.53 -32.24
C ILE A 9 -50.98 23.32 -32.31
N THR A 10 -50.94 22.62 -33.45
CA THR A 10 -50.11 21.41 -33.63
C THR A 10 -48.62 21.75 -33.59
N GLY A 11 -48.20 22.85 -34.22
CA GLY A 11 -46.82 23.33 -34.18
C GLY A 11 -46.37 23.71 -32.77
N SER A 12 -47.23 24.36 -31.99
CA SER A 12 -46.96 24.78 -30.61
C SER A 12 -46.74 23.58 -29.67
N VAL A 13 -47.57 22.54 -29.80
CA VAL A 13 -47.46 21.31 -29.00
C VAL A 13 -46.18 20.53 -29.36
N LEU A 14 -45.84 20.42 -30.65
CA LEU A 14 -44.61 19.79 -31.11
C LEU A 14 -43.35 20.56 -30.67
N PHE A 15 -43.37 21.90 -30.72
CA PHE A 15 -42.26 22.73 -30.23
C PHE A 15 -42.10 22.64 -28.71
N ALA A 16 -43.20 22.60 -27.96
CA ALA A 16 -43.18 22.44 -26.51
C ALA A 16 -42.67 21.05 -26.09
N LEU A 17 -43.09 19.98 -26.78
CA LEU A 17 -42.61 18.61 -26.53
C LEU A 17 -41.14 18.42 -26.94
N SER A 18 -40.72 18.96 -28.08
CA SER A 18 -39.33 18.83 -28.55
C SER A 18 -38.36 19.72 -27.77
N GLY A 19 -38.77 20.94 -27.39
CA GLY A 19 -37.96 21.84 -26.56
C GLY A 19 -37.74 21.31 -25.15
N GLY A 20 -38.77 20.75 -24.51
CA GLY A 20 -38.64 20.10 -23.20
C GLY A 20 -37.71 18.89 -23.24
N THR A 21 -37.78 18.10 -24.31
CA THR A 21 -36.90 16.94 -24.53
C THR A 21 -35.43 17.37 -24.67
N ALA A 22 -35.14 18.43 -25.43
CA ALA A 22 -33.78 18.96 -25.57
C ALA A 22 -33.18 19.45 -24.24
N ILE A 23 -33.98 20.11 -23.39
CA ILE A 23 -33.55 20.54 -22.05
C ILE A 23 -33.23 19.34 -21.16
N ILE A 24 -34.09 18.32 -21.17
CA ILE A 24 -33.87 17.08 -20.43
C ILE A 24 -32.58 16.37 -20.89
N PHE A 25 -32.36 16.25 -22.20
CA PHE A 25 -31.12 15.66 -22.73
C PHE A 25 -29.87 16.48 -22.37
N ALA A 26 -29.95 17.81 -22.45
CA ALA A 26 -28.84 18.68 -22.06
C ALA A 26 -28.51 18.53 -20.56
N LEU A 27 -29.54 18.48 -19.71
CA LEU A 27 -29.39 18.23 -18.27
C LEU A 27 -28.79 16.85 -17.99
N PHE A 28 -29.26 15.80 -18.65
CA PHE A 28 -28.68 14.45 -18.49
C PHE A 28 -27.22 14.39 -18.92
N LYS A 29 -26.86 15.04 -20.03
CA LYS A 29 -25.47 15.11 -20.50
C LYS A 29 -24.59 15.86 -19.49
N TRP A 30 -25.07 16.99 -18.96
CA TRP A 30 -24.35 17.75 -17.96
C TRP A 30 -24.17 16.97 -16.66
N LEU A 31 -25.25 16.38 -16.15
CA LEU A 31 -25.23 15.57 -14.94
C LEU A 31 -24.25 14.40 -15.11
N GLY A 32 -24.34 13.66 -16.21
CA GLY A 32 -23.42 12.57 -16.52
C GLY A 32 -21.95 13.00 -16.55
N GLY A 33 -21.65 14.18 -17.10
CA GLY A 33 -20.30 14.76 -17.08
C GLY A 33 -19.81 15.07 -15.67
N VAL A 34 -20.66 15.65 -14.81
CA VAL A 34 -20.33 15.96 -13.41
C VAL A 34 -20.09 14.68 -12.59
N TRP A 35 -20.95 13.67 -12.75
CA TRP A 35 -20.77 12.38 -12.06
C TRP A 35 -19.52 11.66 -12.53
N ALA A 36 -19.26 11.62 -13.84
CA ALA A 36 -18.05 11.00 -14.37
C ALA A 36 -16.78 11.69 -13.85
N ALA A 37 -16.75 13.02 -13.83
CA ALA A 37 -15.64 13.77 -13.26
C ALA A 37 -15.43 13.47 -11.77
N ARG A 38 -16.52 13.41 -11.00
CA ARG A 38 -16.46 13.12 -9.56
C ARG A 38 -16.00 11.69 -9.25
N ILE A 39 -16.47 10.70 -10.01
CA ILE A 39 -16.04 9.31 -9.87
C ILE A 39 -14.54 9.21 -10.18
N LEU A 40 -14.09 9.80 -11.29
CA LEU A 40 -12.68 9.79 -11.68
C LEU A 40 -11.79 10.48 -10.63
N GLU A 41 -12.23 11.62 -10.09
CA GLU A 41 -11.50 12.32 -9.04
C GLU A 41 -11.39 11.47 -7.76
N THR A 42 -12.48 10.81 -7.37
CA THR A 42 -12.49 9.92 -6.20
C THR A 42 -11.53 8.74 -6.39
N GLU A 43 -11.56 8.08 -7.54
CA GLU A 43 -10.66 6.98 -7.88
C GLU A 43 -9.18 7.42 -7.93
N ARG A 44 -8.92 8.63 -8.44
CA ARG A 44 -7.57 9.22 -8.44
C ARG A 44 -7.07 9.47 -7.02
N LEU A 45 -7.92 9.99 -6.13
CA LEU A 45 -7.55 10.26 -4.74
C LEU A 45 -7.27 8.96 -3.96
N THR A 46 -8.10 7.92 -4.14
CA THR A 46 -7.83 6.62 -3.51
C THR A 46 -6.55 5.98 -4.05
N GLY A 47 -6.36 5.97 -5.37
CA GLY A 47 -5.13 5.45 -5.98
C GLY A 47 -3.87 6.20 -5.52
N ALA A 48 -3.92 7.53 -5.44
CA ALA A 48 -2.81 8.34 -4.93
C ALA A 48 -2.49 8.02 -3.47
N ARG A 49 -3.52 7.88 -2.62
CA ARG A 49 -3.35 7.51 -1.20
C ARG A 49 -2.73 6.12 -1.04
N GLU A 50 -3.18 5.14 -1.82
CA GLU A 50 -2.61 3.78 -1.79
C GLU A 50 -1.14 3.77 -2.20
N GLN A 51 -0.79 4.53 -3.24
CA GLN A 51 0.60 4.68 -3.68
C GLN A 51 1.46 5.34 -2.60
N GLU A 52 0.97 6.38 -1.94
CA GLU A 52 1.67 7.05 -0.86
C GLU A 52 1.94 6.10 0.32
N LEU A 53 0.92 5.32 0.73
CA LEU A 53 1.07 4.30 1.77
C LEU A 53 2.08 3.21 1.38
N LEU A 54 2.09 2.77 0.12
CA LEU A 54 3.08 1.82 -0.38
C LEU A 54 4.50 2.38 -0.35
N VAL A 55 4.68 3.64 -0.77
CA VAL A 55 5.99 4.33 -0.71
C VAL A 55 6.45 4.46 0.73
N ARG A 56 5.54 4.84 1.65
CA ARG A 56 5.87 4.96 3.07
C ARG A 56 6.34 3.62 3.64
N ARG A 57 5.59 2.54 3.40
CA ARG A 57 5.95 1.19 3.87
C ARG A 57 7.30 0.72 3.31
N ARG A 58 7.58 0.96 2.02
CA ARG A 58 8.89 0.68 1.41
C ARG A 58 10.03 1.41 2.11
N ASN A 59 9.84 2.68 2.48
CA ASN A 59 10.85 3.45 3.19
C ASN A 59 11.09 2.88 4.60
N VAL A 60 10.02 2.56 5.34
CA VAL A 60 10.12 1.96 6.67
C VAL A 60 10.85 0.61 6.62
N TYR A 61 10.47 -0.27 5.70
CA TYR A 61 11.10 -1.60 5.57
C TYR A 61 12.54 -1.52 5.09
N THR A 62 12.89 -0.50 4.31
CA THR A 62 14.27 -0.25 3.91
C THR A 62 15.12 0.12 5.12
N LYS A 63 14.66 1.05 5.97
CA LYS A 63 15.35 1.40 7.22
C LYS A 63 15.51 0.18 8.13
N LEU A 64 14.42 -0.58 8.31
CA LEU A 64 14.42 -1.75 9.17
C LEU A 64 15.36 -2.84 8.65
N SER A 65 15.27 -3.20 7.38
CA SER A 65 16.14 -4.25 6.79
C SER A 65 17.63 -3.89 6.79
N ILE A 66 17.98 -2.61 6.68
CA ILE A 66 19.37 -2.16 6.82
C ILE A 66 19.82 -2.29 8.27
N SER A 67 19.01 -1.82 9.22
CA SER A 67 19.36 -1.84 10.65
C SER A 67 19.38 -3.25 11.26
N LEU A 68 18.55 -4.18 10.76
CA LEU A 68 18.54 -5.59 11.17
C LEU A 68 19.90 -6.30 10.98
N ARG A 69 20.78 -5.75 10.12
CA ARG A 69 22.14 -6.28 9.93
C ARG A 69 22.98 -6.23 11.21
N VAL A 70 22.62 -5.40 12.20
CA VAL A 70 23.26 -5.38 13.53
C VAL A 70 23.25 -6.76 14.20
N PHE A 71 22.26 -7.60 13.86
CA PHE A 71 22.16 -8.96 14.39
C PHE A 71 22.91 -10.00 13.56
N LEU A 72 23.20 -9.72 12.28
CA LEU A 72 23.89 -10.63 11.38
C LEU A 72 25.41 -10.51 11.46
N SER A 73 25.93 -9.33 11.77
CA SER A 73 27.37 -9.07 11.76
C SER A 73 27.94 -9.11 13.17
N ALA A 74 28.85 -10.06 13.43
CA ALA A 74 29.57 -10.16 14.71
C ALA A 74 30.37 -8.88 15.04
N ALA A 75 30.78 -8.11 14.02
CA ALA A 75 31.57 -6.90 14.15
C ALA A 75 30.78 -5.68 14.66
N THR A 76 29.47 -5.60 14.42
CA THR A 76 28.61 -4.46 14.80
C THR A 76 27.91 -4.64 16.15
N ARG A 77 28.11 -5.78 16.82
CA ARG A 77 27.39 -6.16 18.04
C ARG A 77 27.57 -5.19 19.22
N ASN A 78 28.64 -4.40 19.21
CA ASN A 78 28.99 -3.46 20.28
C ASN A 78 28.83 -1.98 19.90
N ASN A 79 28.27 -1.67 18.73
CA ASN A 79 28.02 -0.28 18.33
C ASN A 79 26.64 0.18 18.85
N THR A 80 26.65 1.06 19.85
CA THR A 80 25.43 1.62 20.46
C THR A 80 24.59 2.43 19.47
N ASP A 81 25.20 3.04 18.45
CA ASP A 81 24.49 3.81 17.42
C ASP A 81 23.67 2.89 16.51
N ASP A 82 24.23 1.75 16.10
CA ASP A 82 23.53 0.78 15.24
C ASP A 82 22.34 0.13 15.97
N GLN A 83 22.48 -0.13 17.27
CA GLN A 83 21.38 -0.62 18.12
C GLN A 83 20.26 0.42 18.22
N LYS A 84 20.61 1.69 18.44
CA LYS A 84 19.63 2.78 18.50
C LYS A 84 18.86 2.93 17.18
N ARG A 85 19.58 2.91 16.05
CA ARG A 85 18.97 2.95 14.71
C ARG A 85 18.01 1.79 14.47
N PHE A 86 18.36 0.59 14.95
CA PHE A 86 17.46 -0.56 14.88
C PHE A 86 16.18 -0.33 15.68
N LEU A 87 16.29 0.11 16.95
CA LEU A 87 15.11 0.37 17.78
C LEU A 87 14.21 1.45 17.16
N GLU A 88 14.78 2.55 16.68
CA GLU A 88 14.02 3.61 15.98
C GLU A 88 13.30 3.07 14.74
N ALA A 89 13.97 2.25 13.92
CA ALA A 89 13.36 1.64 12.74
C ALA A 89 12.30 0.59 13.09
N TYR A 90 12.49 -0.14 14.19
CA TYR A 90 11.55 -1.13 14.69
C TYR A 90 10.28 -0.48 15.22
N ASP A 91 10.41 0.59 16.00
CA ASP A 91 9.27 1.37 16.50
C ASP A 91 8.49 2.02 15.34
N GLU A 92 9.20 2.56 14.34
CA GLU A 92 8.55 3.07 13.12
C GLU A 92 7.81 1.93 12.37
N ALA A 93 8.40 0.74 12.28
CA ALA A 93 7.74 -0.40 11.66
C ALA A 93 6.52 -0.88 12.44
N ALA A 94 6.56 -0.90 13.77
CA ALA A 94 5.41 -1.29 14.59
C ALA A 94 4.18 -0.41 14.38
N LEU A 95 4.36 0.83 13.93
CA LEU A 95 3.25 1.76 13.62
C LEU A 95 2.69 1.58 12.21
N TRP A 96 3.52 1.17 11.25
CA TRP A 96 3.20 1.22 9.82
C TRP A 96 3.09 -0.15 9.14
N ALA A 97 3.67 -1.19 9.74
CA ALA A 97 3.72 -2.53 9.19
C ALA A 97 2.49 -3.35 9.65
N PRO A 98 1.93 -4.19 8.78
CA PRO A 98 0.90 -5.14 9.19
C PRO A 98 1.50 -6.28 10.03
N ASP A 99 0.64 -6.98 10.76
CA ASP A 99 1.02 -8.13 11.60
C ASP A 99 1.73 -9.23 10.79
N ASP A 100 1.35 -9.43 9.54
CA ASP A 100 2.01 -10.39 8.62
C ASP A 100 3.50 -10.10 8.40
N VAL A 101 3.92 -8.85 8.59
CA VAL A 101 5.33 -8.44 8.54
C VAL A 101 5.95 -8.46 9.95
N MET A 102 5.23 -7.96 10.96
CA MET A 102 5.77 -7.86 12.31
C MET A 102 5.94 -9.21 13.01
N ASN A 103 5.08 -10.19 12.75
CA ASN A 103 5.15 -11.52 13.37
C ASN A 103 6.43 -12.28 12.99
N PRO A 104 6.82 -12.41 11.70
CA PRO A 104 8.12 -12.99 11.33
C PRO A 104 9.32 -12.29 11.97
N ILE A 105 9.26 -10.96 12.09
CA ILE A 105 10.33 -10.17 12.70
C ILE A 105 10.39 -10.44 14.20
N GLY A 106 9.25 -10.47 14.88
CA GLY A 106 9.16 -10.85 16.30
C GLY A 106 9.75 -12.23 16.55
N HIS A 107 9.41 -13.22 15.72
CA HIS A 107 9.99 -14.55 15.80
C HIS A 107 11.52 -14.56 15.65
N LEU A 108 12.06 -13.79 14.71
CA LEU A 108 13.51 -13.62 14.56
C LEU A 108 14.13 -13.04 15.85
N LEU A 109 13.53 -12.01 16.44
CA LEU A 109 14.02 -11.38 17.66
C LEU A 109 13.99 -12.33 18.86
N ASP A 110 12.96 -13.17 18.96
CA ASP A 110 12.87 -14.20 20.00
C ASP A 110 13.99 -15.22 19.87
N LEU A 111 14.31 -15.66 18.65
CA LEU A 111 15.45 -16.55 18.40
C LEU A 111 16.79 -15.91 18.75
N ILE A 112 16.98 -14.62 18.41
CA ILE A 112 18.18 -13.86 18.76
C ILE A 112 18.32 -13.73 20.28
N LYS A 113 17.21 -13.45 20.99
CA LYS A 113 17.17 -13.36 22.45
C LYS A 113 17.52 -14.70 23.11
N ALA A 114 16.94 -15.80 22.62
CA ALA A 114 17.24 -17.14 23.11
C ALA A 114 18.72 -17.49 22.94
N ASN A 115 19.27 -17.29 21.74
CA ASN A 115 20.68 -17.57 21.45
C ASN A 115 21.66 -16.65 22.22
N SER A 116 21.20 -15.45 22.63
CA SER A 116 21.99 -14.55 23.46
C SER A 116 21.99 -14.95 24.93
N ALA A 117 20.89 -15.53 25.42
CA ALA A 117 20.79 -16.05 26.79
C ALA A 117 21.57 -17.38 26.96
N ALA A 118 21.53 -18.26 25.96
CA ALA A 118 22.26 -19.52 25.95
C ALA A 118 22.94 -19.72 24.57
N ARG A 119 24.23 -19.39 24.50
CA ARG A 119 24.96 -19.44 23.23
C ARG A 119 24.94 -20.83 22.61
N GLY A 120 24.44 -20.94 21.38
CA GLY A 120 24.31 -22.20 20.66
C GLY A 120 22.97 -22.90 20.86
N SER A 121 22.02 -22.31 21.59
CA SER A 121 20.67 -22.85 21.76
C SER A 121 19.83 -22.78 20.48
N VAL A 122 20.20 -21.92 19.54
CA VAL A 122 19.56 -21.77 18.24
C VAL A 122 20.62 -21.96 17.16
N SER A 123 20.30 -22.77 16.15
CA SER A 123 21.20 -22.99 15.03
C SER A 123 21.31 -21.74 14.16
N GLU A 124 22.46 -21.57 13.51
CA GLU A 124 22.65 -20.48 12.56
C GLU A 124 21.64 -20.56 11.40
N ASN A 125 21.32 -21.78 10.95
CA ASN A 125 20.34 -22.02 9.89
C ASN A 125 18.94 -21.53 10.27
N GLU A 126 18.48 -21.77 11.51
CA GLU A 126 17.18 -21.27 11.98
C GLU A 126 17.11 -19.74 11.97
N LEU A 127 18.18 -19.07 12.42
CA LEU A 127 18.28 -17.60 12.37
C LEU A 127 18.25 -17.09 10.92
N GLN A 128 18.98 -17.74 10.02
CA GLN A 128 18.98 -17.40 8.60
C GLN A 128 17.60 -17.57 7.95
N ILE A 129 16.89 -18.65 8.28
CA ILE A 129 15.53 -18.91 7.80
C ILE A 129 14.55 -17.84 8.33
N ALA A 130 14.60 -17.53 9.63
CA ALA A 130 13.74 -16.51 10.23
C ALA A 130 14.00 -15.11 9.64
N TYR A 131 15.28 -14.79 9.38
CA TYR A 131 15.66 -13.55 8.70
C TYR A 131 15.14 -13.50 7.26
N SER A 132 15.33 -14.57 6.48
CA SER A 132 14.84 -14.66 5.10
C SER A 132 13.31 -14.55 5.04
N SER A 133 12.60 -15.15 6.00
CA SER A 133 11.15 -15.03 6.16
C SER A 133 10.72 -13.58 6.39
N SER A 134 11.41 -12.87 7.29
CA SER A 134 11.16 -11.45 7.58
C SER A 134 11.31 -10.56 6.33
N ILE A 135 12.39 -10.73 5.57
CA ILE A 135 12.61 -9.98 4.33
C ILE A 135 11.56 -10.34 3.27
N THR A 136 11.17 -11.60 3.18
CA THR A 136 10.13 -12.05 2.24
C THR A 136 8.77 -11.45 2.57
N ALA A 137 8.39 -11.39 3.84
CA ALA A 137 7.16 -10.75 4.29
C ALA A 137 7.13 -9.26 3.91
N MET A 138 8.22 -8.52 4.19
CA MET A 138 8.35 -7.11 3.78
C MET A 138 8.20 -6.92 2.27
N ARG A 139 8.81 -7.82 1.46
CA ARG A 139 8.70 -7.77 -0.01
C ARG A 139 7.27 -7.99 -0.49
N LYS A 140 6.57 -8.97 0.07
CA LYS A 140 5.17 -9.24 -0.26
C LYS A 140 4.32 -7.99 -0.05
N ASP A 141 4.48 -7.36 1.11
CA ASP A 141 3.74 -6.16 1.47
C ASP A 141 4.16 -4.91 0.65
N CYS A 142 5.38 -4.88 0.10
CA CYS A 142 5.86 -3.82 -0.80
C CYS A 142 5.29 -3.88 -2.24
N GLY A 143 4.37 -4.79 -2.53
CA GLY A 143 3.77 -4.98 -3.86
C GLY A 143 4.36 -6.14 -4.66
N PHE A 144 4.98 -7.12 -3.99
CA PHE A 144 5.43 -8.37 -4.62
C PHE A 144 4.74 -9.59 -3.96
N PRO A 145 3.40 -9.70 -4.01
CA PRO A 145 2.63 -10.69 -3.23
C PRO A 145 3.09 -12.15 -3.44
N ASP A 146 3.52 -12.47 -4.66
CA ASP A 146 3.99 -13.82 -5.04
C ASP A 146 5.50 -14.01 -4.85
N SER A 147 6.17 -13.14 -4.06
CA SER A 147 7.61 -13.22 -3.89
C SER A 147 8.02 -14.56 -3.25
N LYS A 148 8.78 -15.34 -4.01
CA LYS A 148 9.53 -16.54 -3.56
C LYS A 148 11.00 -16.23 -3.32
N PHE A 149 11.29 -14.97 -2.98
CA PHE A 149 12.66 -14.50 -2.84
C PHE A 149 13.34 -15.26 -1.69
N ASN A 150 14.50 -15.86 -1.97
CA ASN A 150 15.30 -16.50 -0.95
C ASN A 150 16.54 -15.65 -0.70
N TYR A 151 16.62 -15.02 0.47
CA TYR A 151 17.74 -14.17 0.84
C TYR A 151 19.01 -15.01 0.95
N ARG A 152 20.06 -14.66 0.20
CA ARG A 152 21.35 -15.33 0.25
C ARG A 152 22.30 -14.57 1.17
N PHE A 153 22.84 -15.28 2.15
CA PHE A 153 23.89 -14.77 3.01
C PHE A 153 25.23 -14.87 2.28
N VAL A 154 26.01 -13.78 2.31
CA VAL A 154 27.33 -13.70 1.69
C VAL A 154 28.33 -13.36 2.79
N SER A 155 29.37 -14.19 2.92
CA SER A 155 30.53 -13.96 3.78
C SER A 155 31.75 -13.60 2.91
N PHE A 156 32.58 -12.66 3.37
CA PHE A 156 33.82 -12.25 2.72
C PHE A 156 35.04 -12.75 3.50
#